data_AF-A0AAU1ZVW0-F1
#
_entry.id   AF-A0AAU1ZVW0-F1
#
_cell.length_a   1.000
_cell.length_b   1.000
_cell.length_c   1.000
_cell.angle_alpha   90.00
_cell.angle_beta   90.00
_cell.angle_gamma   90.00
#
_symmetry.space_group_name_H-M   'P 1'
#
loop_
_entity.id
_entity.type
_entity.pdbx_description
1 polymer ?
#
loop_
_entity_poly.entity_id
_entity_poly.type
_entity_poly.pdbx_seq_one_letter_code
_entity_poly.pdbx_strand_id
1 'polypeptide(L)'
;MDAVRLILTSRRALAGSDGVPETLTEVWQAQALAQAIGSRLAVTGPPELRGEALGLTELAGRGCGVLDEPRLAAGALRAAQLTELGDARQALLWLGNLLGEAGIALVGIASAARDETTYWQCMESIDAADESRDRVLEMLRKLAAREAAGGAERVAG
;
A
#
# COMPACT_ATOMS: atom_id res chain seq x y z
N MET A 1 15.06 5.55 3.35
CA MET A 1 14.71 4.31 4.06
C MET A 1 14.17 3.28 3.06
N ASP A 2 14.32 1.99 3.34
CA ASP A 2 13.79 0.90 2.51
C ASP A 2 12.28 0.69 2.73
N ALA A 3 11.62 0.12 1.71
CA ALA A 3 10.18 -0.09 1.72
C ALA A 3 9.69 -0.98 2.87
N VAL A 4 10.38 -2.11 3.14
CA VAL A 4 9.95 -3.06 4.18
C VAL A 4 9.97 -2.42 5.55
N ARG A 5 11.02 -1.66 5.87
CA ARG A 5 11.12 -0.94 7.15
C ARG A 5 10.03 0.13 7.30
N LEU A 6 9.71 0.86 6.24
CA LEU A 6 8.61 1.83 6.27
C LEU A 6 7.26 1.15 6.46
N ILE A 7 7.01 0.03 5.78
CA ILE A 7 5.77 -0.75 5.93
C ILE A 7 5.62 -1.27 7.37
N LEU A 8 6.68 -1.85 7.95
CA LEU A 8 6.67 -2.30 9.33
C LEU A 8 6.43 -1.16 10.33
N THR A 9 6.94 0.03 10.02
CA THR A 9 6.69 1.23 10.82
C THR A 9 5.22 1.65 10.74
N SER A 10 4.63 1.67 9.54
CA SER A 10 3.20 1.93 9.37
C SER A 10 2.32 0.92 10.08
N ARG A 11 2.62 -0.38 9.98
CA ARG A 11 1.84 -1.43 10.67
C ARG A 11 1.84 -1.25 12.18
N ARG A 12 2.99 -0.97 12.78
CA ARG A 12 3.09 -0.72 14.23
C ARG A 12 2.32 0.53 14.66
N ALA A 13 2.38 1.60 13.87
CA ALA A 13 1.68 2.83 14.18
C ALA A 13 0.15 2.68 14.04
N LEU A 14 -0.31 1.99 13.00
CA LEU A 14 -1.72 1.64 12.83
C LEU A 14 -2.23 0.77 13.99
N ALA A 15 -1.49 -0.27 14.37
CA ALA A 15 -1.86 -1.14 15.49
C ALA A 15 -1.83 -0.45 16.86
N GLY A 16 -1.08 0.65 16.99
CA GLY A 16 -0.99 1.45 18.21
C GLY A 16 -1.90 2.68 18.22
N SER A 17 -2.79 2.84 17.25
CA SER A 17 -3.73 3.96 17.19
C SER A 17 -4.93 3.71 18.11
N ASP A 18 -5.12 4.58 19.09
CA ASP A 18 -6.19 4.45 20.12
C ASP A 18 -7.44 5.28 19.80
N GLY A 19 -7.50 5.93 18.63
CA GLY A 19 -8.59 6.83 18.24
C GLY A 19 -8.81 6.90 16.73
N VAL A 20 -10.01 7.39 16.35
CA VAL A 20 -10.41 7.52 14.93
C VAL A 20 -9.48 8.46 14.16
N PRO A 21 -9.15 9.68 14.63
CA PRO A 21 -8.26 10.59 13.89
C PRO A 21 -6.85 10.02 13.67
N GLU A 22 -6.29 9.35 14.68
CA GLU A 22 -4.99 8.69 14.60
C GLU A 22 -5.03 7.53 13.61
N THR A 23 -6.08 6.70 13.67
CA THR A 23 -6.27 5.58 12.74
C THR A 23 -6.41 6.07 11.30
N LEU A 24 -7.21 7.12 11.05
CA LEU A 24 -7.36 7.70 9.71
C LEU A 24 -6.04 8.28 9.19
N THR A 25 -5.23 8.90 10.06
CA THR A 25 -3.89 9.38 9.71
C THR A 25 -2.98 8.23 9.29
N GLU A 26 -3.01 7.13 10.02
CA GLU A 26 -2.18 5.96 9.74
C GLU A 26 -2.63 5.19 8.49
N VAL A 27 -3.94 5.12 8.23
CA VAL A 27 -4.50 4.61 6.97
C VAL A 27 -4.04 5.49 5.79
N TRP A 28 -4.15 6.81 5.91
CA TRP A 28 -3.69 7.74 4.88
C TRP A 28 -2.19 7.55 4.60
N GLN A 29 -1.36 7.42 5.64
CA GLN A 29 0.08 7.12 5.48
C GLN A 29 0.33 5.78 4.78
N ALA A 30 -0.47 4.76 5.06
CA ALA A 30 -0.37 3.47 4.40
C ALA A 30 -0.68 3.55 2.90
N GLN A 31 -1.73 4.29 2.52
CA GLN A 31 -2.10 4.52 1.13
C GLN A 31 -1.05 5.37 0.41
N ALA A 32 -0.55 6.45 1.02
CA ALA A 32 0.52 7.26 0.45
C ALA A 32 1.82 6.45 0.23
N LEU A 33 2.15 5.56 1.16
CA LEU A 33 3.29 4.66 1.02
C LEU A 33 3.07 3.63 -0.11
N ALA A 34 1.86 3.08 -0.24
CA ALA A 34 1.50 2.18 -1.34
C ALA A 34 1.64 2.87 -2.70
N GLN A 35 1.16 4.12 -2.81
CA GLN A 35 1.30 4.96 -4.00
C GLN A 35 2.78 5.18 -4.37
N ALA A 36 3.61 5.54 -3.38
CA ALA A 36 5.04 5.76 -3.59
C ALA A 36 5.78 4.48 -4.04
N ILE A 37 5.42 3.33 -3.46
CA ILE A 37 5.98 2.02 -3.85
C ILE A 37 5.57 1.67 -5.29
N GLY A 38 4.29 1.85 -5.65
CA GLY A 38 3.77 1.63 -6.99
C GLY A 38 4.50 2.49 -8.03
N SER A 39 4.62 3.79 -7.77
CA SER A 39 5.29 4.74 -8.68
C SER A 39 6.74 4.31 -8.93
N ARG A 40 7.42 3.89 -7.87
CA ARG A 40 8.81 3.43 -7.98
C ARG A 40 8.95 2.10 -8.71
N LEU A 41 8.05 1.14 -8.47
CA LEU A 41 8.02 -0.12 -9.21
C LEU A 41 7.75 0.11 -10.71
N ALA A 42 6.91 1.07 -11.06
CA ALA A 42 6.64 1.40 -12.46
C ALA A 42 7.89 1.91 -13.21
N VAL A 43 8.76 2.65 -12.50
CA VAL A 43 9.99 3.22 -13.05
C VAL A 43 11.15 2.23 -13.02
N THR A 44 11.42 1.62 -11.86
CA THR A 44 12.64 0.82 -11.62
C THR A 44 12.42 -0.68 -11.55
N GLY A 45 11.17 -1.14 -11.48
CA GLY A 45 10.83 -2.56 -11.37
C GLY A 45 10.90 -3.31 -12.71
N PRO A 46 10.70 -4.64 -12.67
CA PRO A 46 10.61 -5.46 -13.89
C PRO A 46 9.52 -4.94 -14.84
N PRO A 47 9.77 -4.90 -16.17
CA PRO A 47 8.84 -4.33 -17.14
C PRO A 47 7.42 -4.91 -17.09
N GLU A 48 7.30 -6.20 -16.81
CA GLU A 48 6.02 -6.94 -16.70
C GLU A 48 5.14 -6.46 -15.53
N LEU A 49 5.72 -5.81 -14.52
CA LEU A 49 4.98 -5.25 -13.39
C LEU A 49 4.42 -3.85 -13.67
N ARG A 50 4.91 -3.16 -14.71
CA ARG A 50 4.68 -1.73 -14.90
C ARG A 50 3.20 -1.34 -14.93
N GLY A 51 2.37 -2.12 -15.61
CA GLY A 51 0.92 -1.87 -15.68
C GLY A 51 0.25 -1.92 -14.30
N GLU A 52 0.53 -2.98 -13.53
CA GLU A 52 -0.03 -3.12 -12.18
C GLU A 52 0.54 -2.09 -11.20
N ALA A 53 1.81 -1.71 -11.37
CA ALA A 53 2.47 -0.73 -10.53
C ALA A 53 1.90 0.69 -10.76
N LEU A 54 1.56 1.03 -12.01
CA LEU A 54 0.82 2.25 -12.33
C LEU A 54 -0.60 2.19 -11.74
N GLY A 55 -1.31 1.08 -11.93
CA GLY A 55 -2.63 0.88 -11.33
C GLY A 55 -2.61 1.01 -9.81
N LEU A 56 -1.61 0.43 -9.13
CA LEU A 56 -1.41 0.60 -7.69
C LEU A 56 -1.20 2.07 -7.31
N THR A 57 -0.44 2.83 -8.10
CA THR A 57 -0.20 4.26 -7.86
C THR A 57 -1.50 5.05 -7.90
N GLU A 58 -2.33 4.80 -8.91
CA GLU A 58 -3.61 5.49 -9.10
C GLU A 58 -4.62 5.14 -8.01
N LEU A 59 -4.77 3.84 -7.71
CA LEU A 59 -5.71 3.33 -6.71
C LEU A 59 -5.35 3.80 -5.30
N ALA A 60 -4.09 3.69 -4.92
CA ALA A 60 -3.63 4.18 -3.63
C ALA A 60 -3.76 5.71 -3.52
N GLY A 61 -3.53 6.44 -4.61
CA GLY A 61 -3.75 7.90 -4.67
C GLY A 61 -5.23 8.29 -4.50
N ARG A 62 -6.17 7.52 -5.04
CA ARG A 62 -7.61 7.69 -4.79
C ARG A 62 -7.92 7.56 -3.31
N GLY A 63 -7.37 6.53 -2.67
CA GLY A 63 -7.48 6.31 -1.23
C GLY A 63 -7.06 7.51 -0.38
N CYS A 64 -5.90 8.09 -0.70
CA CYS A 64 -5.41 9.33 -0.07
C CYS A 64 -6.33 10.53 -0.30
N GLY A 65 -6.95 10.64 -1.48
CA GLY A 65 -7.76 11.80 -1.87
C GLY A 65 -9.17 11.83 -1.29
N VAL A 66 -9.68 10.68 -0.84
CA VAL A 66 -10.99 10.56 -0.18
C VAL A 66 -10.91 10.95 1.31
N LEU A 67 -9.79 10.62 1.94
CA LEU A 67 -9.51 10.94 3.33
C LEU A 67 -8.94 12.35 3.46
N ASP A 68 -9.18 12.98 4.61
CA ASP A 68 -8.56 14.28 4.91
C ASP A 68 -7.04 14.14 4.99
N GLU A 69 -6.31 14.98 4.25
CA GLU A 69 -4.85 14.99 4.29
C GLU A 69 -4.37 15.35 5.71
N PRO A 70 -3.58 14.48 6.36
CA PRO A 70 -3.11 14.73 7.71
C PRO A 70 -2.07 15.84 7.72
N ARG A 71 -2.15 16.72 8.71
CA ARG A 71 -1.19 17.84 8.89
C ARG A 71 0.13 17.33 9.47
N LEU A 72 0.96 16.75 8.63
CA LEU A 72 2.25 16.19 8.98
C LEU A 72 3.39 17.03 8.38
N ALA A 73 4.50 17.15 9.11
CA ALA A 73 5.72 17.71 8.53
C ALA A 73 6.21 16.81 7.37
N ALA A 74 6.82 17.39 6.34
CA ALA A 74 7.29 16.63 5.18
C ALA A 74 8.21 15.46 5.57
N GLY A 75 9.06 15.63 6.60
CA GLY A 75 9.92 14.58 7.13
C GLY A 75 9.20 13.46 7.89
N ALA A 76 7.93 13.66 8.28
CA ALA A 76 7.10 12.65 8.91
C ALA A 76 6.32 11.80 7.90
N LEU A 77 6.21 12.24 6.64
CA LEU A 77 5.58 11.47 5.57
C LEU A 77 6.43 10.25 5.21
N ARG A 78 5.94 9.04 5.52
CA ARG A 78 6.68 7.80 5.24
C ARG A 78 6.90 7.58 3.75
N ALA A 79 5.93 7.99 2.92
CA ALA A 79 6.07 8.00 1.47
C ALA A 79 7.28 8.84 1.01
N ALA A 80 7.52 10.01 1.61
CA ALA A 80 8.66 10.87 1.28
C ALA A 80 10.00 10.32 1.77
N GLN A 81 9.99 9.45 2.79
CA GLN A 81 11.20 8.78 3.31
C GLN A 81 11.63 7.57 2.47
N LEU A 82 10.83 7.14 1.49
CA LEU A 82 11.11 5.98 0.65
C LEU A 82 12.27 6.30 -0.32
N THR A 83 13.46 5.77 -0.04
CA THR A 83 14.67 5.99 -0.87
C THR A 83 15.13 4.74 -1.59
N GLU A 84 14.58 3.58 -1.29
CA GLU A 84 14.81 2.34 -2.05
C GLU A 84 13.66 1.34 -1.85
N LEU A 85 13.46 0.42 -2.80
CA LEU A 85 12.48 -0.66 -2.67
C LEU A 85 13.04 -1.88 -1.93
N GLY A 86 14.34 -2.16 -2.07
CA GLY A 86 14.91 -3.44 -1.64
C GLY A 86 14.40 -4.60 -2.50
N ASP A 87 14.11 -5.73 -1.86
CA ASP A 87 13.47 -6.89 -2.51
C ASP A 87 12.00 -6.59 -2.85
N ALA A 88 11.69 -6.53 -4.14
CA ALA A 88 10.35 -6.22 -4.63
C ALA A 88 9.29 -7.23 -4.17
N ARG A 89 9.60 -8.53 -4.16
CA ARG A 89 8.67 -9.58 -3.73
C ARG A 89 8.37 -9.43 -2.25
N GLN A 90 9.40 -9.21 -1.43
CA GLN A 90 9.23 -9.01 0.00
C GLN A 90 8.43 -7.72 0.29
N ALA A 91 8.78 -6.60 -0.36
CA ALA A 91 8.06 -5.34 -0.20
C ALA A 91 6.57 -5.49 -0.55
N LEU A 92 6.24 -6.16 -1.65
CA LEU A 92 4.86 -6.42 -2.08
C LEU A 92 4.08 -7.29 -1.09
N LEU A 93 4.70 -8.35 -0.54
CA LEU A 93 4.05 -9.18 0.49
C LEU A 93 3.70 -8.38 1.75
N TRP A 94 4.63 -7.56 2.24
CA TRP A 94 4.38 -6.71 3.40
C TRP A 94 3.35 -5.62 3.10
N LEU A 95 3.39 -5.05 1.89
CA LEU A 95 2.43 -4.04 1.47
C LEU A 95 1.01 -4.59 1.42
N GLY A 96 0.81 -5.78 0.84
CA GLY A 96 -0.49 -6.43 0.78
C GLY A 96 -1.09 -6.69 2.18
N ASN A 97 -0.25 -7.01 3.16
CA ASN A 97 -0.69 -7.14 4.56
C ASN A 97 -1.08 -5.79 5.18
N LEU A 98 -0.27 -4.75 4.97
CA LEU A 98 -0.58 -3.40 5.47
C LEU A 98 -1.89 -2.87 4.88
N LEU A 99 -2.14 -3.08 3.58
CA LEU A 99 -3.40 -2.69 2.93
C LEU A 99 -4.60 -3.43 3.54
N GLY A 100 -4.45 -4.73 3.83
CA GLY A 100 -5.48 -5.49 4.52
C GLY A 100 -5.76 -4.99 5.93
N GLU A 101 -4.73 -4.65 6.70
CA GLU A 101 -4.87 -4.06 8.04
C GLU A 101 -5.55 -2.70 8.01
N ALA A 102 -5.19 -1.85 7.04
CA ALA A 102 -5.84 -0.56 6.83
C ALA A 102 -7.33 -0.73 6.50
N GLY A 103 -7.67 -1.66 5.61
CA GLY A 103 -9.07 -2.00 5.30
C GLY A 103 -9.86 -2.45 6.52
N ILE A 104 -9.29 -3.34 7.35
CA ILE A 104 -9.95 -3.80 8.60
C ILE A 104 -10.17 -2.64 9.57
N ALA A 105 -9.19 -1.74 9.73
CA ALA A 105 -9.32 -0.57 10.59
C ALA A 105 -10.45 0.35 10.12
N LEU A 106 -10.54 0.60 8.80
CA LEU A 106 -11.61 1.39 8.20
C LEU A 106 -12.99 0.75 8.36
N VAL A 107 -13.12 -0.59 8.27
CA VAL A 107 -14.38 -1.28 8.57
C VAL A 107 -14.84 -1.00 9.99
N GLY A 108 -13.90 -0.99 10.95
CA GLY A 108 -14.19 -0.65 12.35
C GLY A 108 -14.73 0.77 12.51
N ILE A 109 -14.10 1.75 11.83
CA ILE A 109 -14.54 3.15 11.85
C ILE A 109 -15.91 3.30 11.17
N ALA A 110 -16.08 2.75 9.96
CA ALA A 110 -17.33 2.80 9.22
C ALA A 110 -18.51 2.22 10.04
N SER A 111 -18.27 1.10 10.72
CA SER A 111 -19.28 0.45 11.57
C SER A 111 -19.69 1.30 12.79
N ALA A 112 -18.81 2.20 13.24
CA ALA A 112 -19.05 3.10 14.37
C ALA A 112 -19.42 4.54 13.94
N ALA A 113 -19.44 4.82 12.63
CA ALA A 113 -19.68 6.15 12.08
C ALA A 113 -21.09 6.63 12.45
N ARG A 114 -21.18 7.90 12.89
CA ARG A 114 -22.45 8.55 13.28
C ARG A 114 -23.01 9.45 12.19
N ASP A 115 -22.20 9.76 11.19
CA ASP A 115 -22.53 10.60 10.05
C ASP A 115 -22.23 9.86 8.74
N GLU A 116 -23.02 10.18 7.72
CA GLU A 116 -22.91 9.54 6.40
C GLU A 116 -21.59 9.88 5.71
N THR A 117 -21.02 11.07 5.95
CA THR A 117 -19.77 11.49 5.33
C THR A 117 -18.61 10.58 5.73
N THR A 118 -18.41 10.35 7.03
CA THR A 118 -17.38 9.45 7.56
C THR A 118 -17.57 8.02 7.07
N TYR A 119 -18.82 7.54 7.07
CA TYR A 119 -19.14 6.21 6.55
C TYR A 119 -18.71 6.06 5.09
N TRP A 120 -19.14 6.99 4.22
CA TRP A 120 -18.83 6.93 2.78
C TRP A 120 -17.34 7.09 2.50
N GLN A 121 -16.66 8.00 3.19
CA GLN A 121 -15.20 8.14 3.08
C GLN A 121 -14.47 6.84 3.44
N CYS A 122 -14.93 6.13 4.49
CA CYS A 122 -14.37 4.84 4.84
C CYS A 122 -14.64 3.79 3.75
N MET A 123 -15.87 3.71 3.21
CA MET A 123 -16.22 2.75 2.16
C MET A 123 -15.36 2.92 0.90
N GLU A 124 -15.20 4.15 0.42
CA GLU A 124 -14.38 4.45 -0.76
C GLU A 124 -12.88 4.17 -0.49
N SER A 125 -12.39 4.43 0.72
CA SER A 125 -11.00 4.12 1.08
C SER A 125 -10.76 2.61 1.26
N ILE A 126 -11.77 1.85 1.73
CA ILE A 126 -11.74 0.38 1.79
C ILE A 126 -11.64 -0.20 0.39
N ASP A 127 -12.49 0.26 -0.53
CA ASP A 127 -12.48 -0.18 -1.93
C ASP A 127 -11.11 0.09 -2.58
N ALA A 128 -10.59 1.31 -2.42
CA ALA A 128 -9.26 1.66 -2.91
C ALA A 128 -8.13 0.77 -2.33
N ALA A 129 -8.23 0.39 -1.05
CA ALA A 129 -7.27 -0.52 -0.41
C ALA A 129 -7.37 -1.96 -0.92
N ASP A 130 -8.59 -2.46 -1.18
CA ASP A 130 -8.82 -3.81 -1.72
C ASP A 130 -8.37 -3.90 -3.19
N GLU A 131 -8.75 -2.95 -4.03
CA GLU A 131 -8.29 -2.87 -5.42
C GLU A 131 -6.75 -2.75 -5.50
N SER A 132 -6.14 -1.95 -4.61
CA SER A 132 -4.68 -1.85 -4.49
C SER A 132 -4.04 -3.19 -4.12
N ARG A 133 -4.67 -3.95 -3.21
CA ARG A 133 -4.20 -5.27 -2.79
C ARG A 133 -4.30 -6.28 -3.93
N ASP A 134 -5.33 -6.20 -4.77
CA ASP A 134 -5.44 -7.01 -5.97
C ASP A 134 -4.29 -6.75 -6.96
N ARG A 135 -3.90 -5.49 -7.18
CA ARG A 135 -2.72 -5.15 -7.98
C ARG A 135 -1.44 -5.74 -7.40
N VAL A 136 -1.28 -5.68 -6.07
CA VAL A 136 -0.14 -6.29 -5.36
C VAL A 136 -0.08 -7.80 -5.57
N LEU A 137 -1.22 -8.49 -5.43
CA LEU A 137 -1.32 -9.93 -5.64
C LEU A 137 -0.97 -10.31 -7.09
N GLU A 138 -1.41 -9.53 -8.05
CA GLU A 138 -1.08 -9.76 -9.46
C GLU A 138 0.42 -9.58 -9.75
N MET A 139 1.05 -8.54 -9.18
CA MET A 139 2.50 -8.38 -9.29
C MET A 139 3.28 -9.54 -8.67
N LEU A 140 2.82 -10.07 -7.53
CA LEU A 140 3.42 -11.24 -6.90
C LEU A 140 3.31 -12.49 -7.78
N ARG A 141 2.17 -12.70 -8.47
CA ARG A 141 2.01 -13.78 -9.45
C ARG A 141 2.98 -13.66 -10.61
N LYS A 142 3.12 -12.46 -11.19
CA LYS A 142 4.05 -12.19 -12.29
C LYS A 142 5.51 -12.42 -11.90
N LEU A 143 5.91 -12.00 -10.69
CA LEU A 143 7.25 -12.28 -10.15
C LEU A 143 7.50 -13.78 -10.01
N ALA A 144 6.55 -14.54 -9.45
CA ALA A 144 6.68 -15.98 -9.31
C ALA A 144 6.80 -16.69 -10.68
N ALA A 145 6.03 -16.25 -11.68
CA ALA A 145 6.11 -16.80 -13.04
C ALA A 145 7.48 -16.55 -13.69
N ARG A 146 8.05 -15.35 -13.48
CA ARG A 146 9.40 -15.01 -13.95
C ARG A 146 10.48 -15.87 -13.28
N GLU A 147 10.39 -16.05 -11.96
CA GLU A 147 11.33 -16.88 -11.21
C GLU A 147 11.32 -18.34 -11.71
N ALA A 148 10.12 -18.88 -11.97
CA ALA A 148 9.97 -20.22 -12.54
C ALA A 148 10.58 -20.33 -13.94
N ALA A 149 10.35 -19.34 -14.82
CA ALA A 149 10.92 -19.32 -16.16
C ALA A 149 12.46 -19.23 -16.16
N GLY A 150 13.02 -18.36 -15.32
CA GLY A 150 14.48 -18.22 -15.18
C GLY A 150 15.16 -19.42 -14.51
N GLY A 151 14.42 -20.17 -13.68
CA GLY A 151 14.88 -21.44 -13.12
C GLY A 151 14.92 -22.56 -14.16
N ALA A 152 13.92 -22.63 -15.05
CA ALA A 152 13.87 -23.62 -16.13
C ALA A 152 15.01 -23.45 -17.15
N GLU A 153 15.37 -22.21 -17.48
CA GLU A 153 16.47 -21.91 -18.42
C GLU A 153 17.85 -22.30 -17.86
N ARG A 154 18.05 -22.22 -16.54
CA ARG A 154 19.31 -22.63 -15.87
C ARG A 154 19.48 -24.13 -15.71
N VAL A 155 18.40 -24.92 -15.76
CA VAL A 155 18.46 -26.39 -15.69
C VAL A 155 18.67 -26.99 -17.09
N ALA A 156 18.39 -26.22 -18.14
CA ALA A 156 18.49 -26.65 -19.53
C ALA A 156 19.80 -26.27 -20.24
N GLY A 157 20.71 -25.52 -19.59
CA GLY A 157 22.03 -25.12 -20.11
C GLY A 157 23.16 -25.75 -19.31
#